data_AF-A0A133VFM6-F1
#
_entry.id   AF-A0A133VFM6-F1
#
_cell.length_a   1.000
_cell.length_b   1.000
_cell.length_c   1.000
_cell.angle_alpha   90.00
_cell.angle_beta   90.00
_cell.angle_gamma   90.00
#
_symmetry.space_group_name_H-M   'P 1'
#
loop_
_entity.id
_entity.type
_entity.pdbx_description
1 polymer ?
#
loop_
_entity_poly.entity_id
_entity_poly.type
_entity_poly.pdbx_seq_one_letter_code
_entity_poly.pdbx_strand_id
1 'polypeptide(L)' 'MSGEEYVAVLNPFSEAGKEVVKDAPSFESLSNEIIDLAVERVGWEDSSDLMVGFDVEEIRKEVLSFYLMCQGIASVS' A
#
# COMPACT_ATOMS: atom_id res chain seq x y z
N MET A 1 -14.12 25.68 -12.16
CA MET A 1 -12.76 25.43 -12.69
C MET A 1 -12.13 24.39 -11.81
N SER A 2 -11.45 23.43 -12.43
CA SER A 2 -11.10 22.10 -11.95
C SER A 2 -10.48 22.06 -10.56
N GLY A 3 -11.08 21.28 -9.66
CA GLY A 3 -10.35 20.73 -8.53
C GLY A 3 -9.33 19.75 -9.11
N GLU A 4 -8.09 20.19 -9.24
CA GLU A 4 -6.97 19.31 -9.47
C GLU A 4 -6.83 18.46 -8.20
N GLU A 5 -7.52 17.32 -8.18
CA GLU A 5 -7.20 16.23 -7.28
C GLU A 5 -5.76 15.84 -7.59
N TYR A 6 -4.82 16.38 -6.82
CA TYR A 6 -3.45 15.91 -6.89
C TYR A 6 -3.51 14.41 -6.57
N VAL A 7 -3.20 13.56 -7.53
CA VAL A 7 -3.08 12.12 -7.26
C VAL A 7 -1.66 11.90 -6.78
N ALA A 8 -1.47 11.53 -5.52
CA ALA A 8 -0.16 11.13 -5.04
C ALA A 8 0.14 9.73 -5.59
N VAL A 9 1.03 9.64 -6.58
CA VAL A 9 1.63 8.34 -6.93
C VAL A 9 2.58 7.97 -5.79
N LEU A 10 2.13 7.07 -4.93
CA LEU A 10 2.93 6.56 -3.83
C LEU A 10 4.02 5.65 -4.38
N ASN A 11 5.29 6.00 -4.14
CA ASN A 11 6.40 5.09 -4.36
C ASN A 11 6.75 4.37 -3.03
N PRO A 12 6.31 3.12 -2.81
CA PRO A 12 6.57 2.40 -1.57
C PRO A 12 8.06 2.11 -1.34
N PHE A 13 8.90 2.19 -2.38
CA PHE A 13 10.35 2.03 -2.29
C PHE A 13 11.11 3.34 -2.02
N SER A 14 10.41 4.47 -1.94
CA SER A 14 11.00 5.75 -1.53
C SER A 14 11.50 5.70 -0.09
N GLU A 15 12.35 6.65 0.30
CA GLU A 15 12.79 6.76 1.71
C GLU A 15 11.59 6.92 2.65
N ALA A 16 10.59 7.70 2.28
CA ALA A 16 9.35 7.83 3.05
C ALA A 16 8.60 6.50 3.20
N GLY A 17 8.50 5.71 2.12
CA GLY A 17 7.91 4.37 2.18
C GLY A 17 8.71 3.41 3.07
N LYS A 18 10.04 3.48 3.02
CA LYS A 18 10.90 2.68 3.90
C LYS A 18 10.74 3.06 5.37
N GLU A 19 10.61 4.35 5.70
CA GLU A 19 10.36 4.78 7.08
C GLU A 19 9.04 4.21 7.62
N VAL A 20 7.98 4.16 6.81
CA VAL A 20 6.71 3.54 7.20
C VAL A 20 6.88 2.06 7.56
N VAL A 21 7.72 1.33 6.82
CA VAL A 21 7.96 -0.11 7.04
C VAL A 21 8.88 -0.37 8.23
N LYS A 22 9.80 0.54 8.56
CA LYS A 22 10.71 0.35 9.72
C LYS A 22 9.95 0.19 11.02
N ASP A 23 8.86 0.94 11.18
CA ASP A 23 7.98 0.89 12.35
C ASP A 23 6.73 0.02 12.09
N ALA A 24 6.79 -0.89 11.11
CA ALA A 24 5.69 -1.79 10.83
C ALA A 24 5.57 -2.85 11.93
N PRO A 25 4.34 -3.19 12.34
CA PRO A 25 4.12 -4.35 13.19
C PRO A 25 4.42 -5.63 12.39
N SER A 26 4.53 -6.78 13.06
CA SER A 26 4.70 -8.05 12.35
C SER A 26 3.50 -8.30 11.43
N PHE A 27 3.71 -8.96 10.29
CA PHE A 27 2.64 -9.22 9.32
C PHE A 27 1.44 -9.96 9.94
N GLU A 28 1.70 -10.86 10.90
CA GLU A 28 0.67 -11.61 11.65
C GLU A 28 -0.24 -10.73 12.53
N SER A 29 0.21 -9.49 12.81
CA SER A 29 -0.50 -8.52 13.65
C SER A 29 -1.10 -7.35 12.86
N LEU A 30 -1.02 -7.40 11.52
CA LEU A 30 -1.69 -6.42 10.66
C LEU A 30 -3.21 -6.58 10.76
N SER A 31 -3.92 -5.47 10.56
CA SER A 31 -5.38 -5.48 10.53
C SER A 31 -5.90 -6.22 9.31
N ASN A 32 -7.10 -6.81 9.43
CA ASN A 32 -7.78 -7.45 8.30
C ASN A 32 -7.92 -6.50 7.11
N GLU A 33 -8.16 -5.21 7.34
CA GLU A 33 -8.24 -4.20 6.29
C GLU A 33 -6.96 -4.14 5.42
N ILE A 34 -5.78 -4.21 6.03
CA ILE A 34 -4.49 -4.21 5.29
C ILE A 34 -4.30 -5.53 4.54
N ILE A 35 -4.74 -6.63 5.13
CA ILE A 35 -4.68 -7.97 4.51
C ILE A 35 -5.60 -8.03 3.29
N ASP A 36 -6.84 -7.58 3.44
CA ASP A 36 -7.85 -7.55 2.37
C ASP A 36 -7.36 -6.68 1.21
N LEU A 37 -6.84 -5.48 1.51
CA LEU A 37 -6.23 -4.60 0.50
C LEU A 37 -5.04 -5.27 -0.20
N ALA A 38 -4.18 -5.99 0.53
CA ALA A 38 -3.05 -6.72 -0.08
C ALA A 38 -3.51 -7.84 -1.03
N VAL A 39 -4.64 -8.49 -0.73
CA VAL A 39 -5.25 -9.52 -1.59
C VAL A 39 -5.87 -8.88 -2.83
N GLU A 40 -6.62 -7.79 -2.66
CA GLU A 40 -7.22 -7.04 -3.77
C GLU A 40 -6.17 -6.56 -4.77
N ARG A 41 -5.01 -6.09 -4.28
CA ARG A 41 -3.87 -5.65 -5.10
C ARG A 41 -3.36 -6.68 -6.10
N VAL A 42 -3.48 -7.97 -5.80
CA VAL A 42 -3.06 -9.04 -6.73
C VAL A 42 -3.91 -9.03 -8.00
N GLY A 43 -5.16 -8.56 -7.90
CA GLY A 43 -6.10 -8.47 -9.02
C GLY A 43 -6.17 -7.11 -9.71
N TRP A 44 -5.35 -6.13 -9.33
CA TRP A 44 -5.36 -4.82 -9.98
C TRP A 44 -4.77 -4.90 -11.38
N GLU A 45 -5.53 -4.41 -12.36
CA GLU A 45 -5.13 -4.41 -13.76
C GLU A 45 -4.73 -3.00 -14.23
N ASP A 46 -5.27 -1.96 -13.59
CA ASP A 46 -5.15 -0.58 -14.03
C ASP A 46 -4.45 0.34 -13.03
N SER A 47 -3.77 1.36 -13.56
CA SER A 47 -3.06 2.35 -12.75
C SER A 47 -3.98 3.25 -11.88
N SER A 48 -5.29 3.29 -12.17
CA SER A 48 -6.28 3.98 -11.33
C SER A 48 -6.51 3.31 -9.99
N ASP A 49 -6.20 2.02 -9.88
CA ASP A 49 -6.34 1.27 -8.62
C ASP A 49 -5.23 1.64 -7.61
N LEU A 50 -4.17 2.32 -8.09
CA LEU A 50 -3.05 2.81 -7.28
C LEU A 50 -3.29 4.21 -6.70
N MET A 51 -4.49 4.78 -6.84
CA MET A 51 -4.78 6.10 -6.30
C MET A 51 -4.88 6.05 -4.78
N VAL A 52 -3.92 6.68 -4.11
CA VAL A 52 -3.86 6.80 -2.65
C VAL A 52 -4.20 8.22 -2.25
N GLY A 53 -5.03 8.38 -1.23
CA GLY A 53 -5.30 9.69 -0.67
C GLY A 53 -4.11 10.25 0.12
N PHE A 54 -4.21 11.51 0.55
CA PHE A 54 -3.10 12.21 1.22
C PHE A 54 -3.00 11.95 2.71
N ASP A 55 -3.96 11.21 3.28
CA ASP A 55 -3.98 10.93 4.70
C ASP A 55 -2.82 9.97 5.08
N VAL A 56 -2.17 10.25 6.21
CA VAL A 56 -1.00 9.48 6.65
C VAL A 56 -1.37 8.04 6.95
N GLU A 57 -2.57 7.77 7.47
CA GLU A 57 -3.03 6.40 7.73
C GLU A 57 -3.35 5.68 6.41
N GLU A 58 -3.90 6.38 5.42
CA GLU A 58 -4.10 5.82 4.07
C GLU A 58 -2.76 5.46 3.43
N ILE A 59 -1.78 6.38 3.44
CA ILE A 59 -0.42 6.11 2.96
C ILE A 59 0.19 4.92 3.70
N ARG A 60 0.00 4.83 5.03
CA ARG A 60 0.53 3.73 5.84
C ARG A 60 -0.09 2.39 5.44
N LYS A 61 -1.41 2.33 5.30
CA LYS A 61 -2.13 1.13 4.85
C LYS A 61 -1.67 0.69 3.47
N GLU A 62 -1.45 1.64 2.57
CA GLU A 62 -1.02 1.40 1.21
C GLU A 62 0.40 0.83 1.14
N VAL A 63 1.35 1.42 1.87
CA VAL A 63 2.70 0.85 1.95
C VAL A 63 2.67 -0.56 2.56
N LEU A 64 1.98 -0.75 3.69
CA LEU A 64 1.98 -2.04 4.40
C LEU A 64 1.33 -3.16 3.59
N SER A 65 0.19 -2.88 2.95
CA SER A 65 -0.49 -3.87 2.10
C SER A 65 0.33 -4.21 0.85
N PHE A 66 1.02 -3.23 0.26
CA PHE A 66 1.94 -3.49 -0.86
C PHE A 66 3.06 -4.47 -0.46
N TYR A 67 3.74 -4.23 0.66
CA TYR A 67 4.81 -5.12 1.11
C TYR A 67 4.30 -6.51 1.52
N LEU A 68 3.12 -6.60 2.13
CA LEU A 68 2.46 -7.86 2.43
C LEU A 68 2.12 -8.65 1.15
N MET A 69 1.59 -7.99 0.13
CA MET A 69 1.33 -8.59 -1.18
C MET A 69 2.63 -9.15 -1.79
N CYS A 70 3.72 -8.38 -1.80
CA CYS A 70 5.01 -8.84 -2.29
C CYS A 70 5.50 -10.10 -1.56
N GLN A 71 5.39 -10.14 -0.23
CA GLN A 71 5.74 -11.32 0.56
C GLN A 71 4.84 -12.51 0.22
N GLY A 72 3.53 -12.30 0.08
CA GLY A 72 2.57 -13.33 -0.30
C GLY A 72 2.94 -13.99 -1.63
N ILE A 73 3.18 -13.18 -2.66
CA ILE A 73 3.59 -13.67 -3.99
C ILE A 73 4.93 -14.43 -3.91
N ALA A 74 5.91 -13.88 -3.18
CA ALA A 74 7.22 -14.52 -3.02
C ALA A 74 7.15 -15.85 -2.26
N SER A 75 6.16 -16.05 -1.38
CA SER A 75 6.00 -17.30 -0.62
C SER A 75 5.47 -18.46 -1.45
N VAL A 76 4.84 -18.19 -2.59
CA VAL A 76 4.19 -19.19 -3.46
C VAL A 76 4.84 -19.31 -4.85
N SER A 77 5.85 -18.50 -5.15
CA SER A 77 6.59 -18.48 -6.42
C SER A 77 7.94 -19.18 -6.29
#